data_AF-A0A3C0VD91-F1
#
_entry.id   AF-A0A3C0VD91-F1
#
_cell.length_a   1.000
_cell.length_b   1.000
_cell.length_c   1.000
_cell.angle_alpha   90.00
_cell.angle_beta   90.00
_cell.angle_gamma   90.00
#
_symmetry.space_group_name_H-M   'P 1'
#
loop_
_entity.id
_entity.type
_entity.pdbx_description
1 polymer ?
#
loop_
_entity_poly.entity_id
_entity_poly.type
_entity_poly.pdbx_seq_one_letter_code
_entity_poly.pdbx_strand_id
1 'polypeptide(L)'
;MRRLLIGLVFLWGCSETDLLTQDVRRLDEYEKAKVITRLWQRCEQGVNDAQAVTGASVAGAAQAPDERVRVGEKRIRVLEEALPYGRRAFELAPLTSIACTYWFALCSSYLGWEYDIVGQIEIQQGKDRGDAALARRGEERREKARVALTEGVKALLHYVRVYYEHSPNVMIYEWLEINYEMLGRLQEAYLAARDLVRRLESLKRGGANPADVDAWLEKYKGVMQKLEQNMRDAMIPVPK
;
A
#
# COMPACT_ATOMS: atom_id res chain seq x y z
N MET A 1 51.79 -9.69 -1.40
CA MET A 1 50.98 -9.76 -2.65
C MET A 1 50.01 -10.94 -2.54
N ARG A 2 48.70 -10.67 -2.70
CA ARG A 2 47.66 -11.61 -3.19
C ARG A 2 47.63 -13.00 -2.49
N ARG A 3 46.64 -13.37 -1.68
CA ARG A 3 45.19 -13.43 -1.96
C ARG A 3 44.46 -13.49 -0.60
N LEU A 4 43.52 -12.60 -0.29
CA LEU A 4 42.15 -12.45 -0.81
C LEU A 4 41.21 -13.60 -0.43
N LEU A 5 40.11 -13.17 0.20
CA LEU A 5 38.76 -13.76 0.20
C LEU A 5 38.59 -15.02 1.05
N ILE A 6 38.14 -14.82 2.30
CA ILE A 6 36.78 -15.18 2.77
C ILE A 6 36.59 -14.38 4.07
N GLY A 7 36.26 -13.11 3.89
CA GLY A 7 35.69 -12.27 4.93
C GLY A 7 34.36 -11.77 4.38
N LEU A 8 33.30 -11.91 5.17
CA LEU A 8 31.99 -11.24 5.01
C LEU A 8 31.07 -11.72 3.88
N VAL A 9 30.56 -12.95 3.97
CA VAL A 9 29.29 -13.33 3.29
C VAL A 9 28.28 -14.05 4.20
N PHE A 10 28.64 -14.50 5.41
CA PHE A 10 27.88 -15.58 6.06
C PHE A 10 26.95 -15.23 7.23
N LEU A 11 26.55 -13.96 7.45
CA LEU A 11 25.64 -13.67 8.57
C LEU A 11 24.30 -13.02 8.21
N TRP A 12 24.05 -12.59 6.97
CA TRP A 12 22.81 -11.87 6.63
C TRP A 12 22.28 -12.18 5.21
N GLY A 13 22.60 -13.34 4.63
CA GLY A 13 22.27 -13.64 3.22
C GLY A 13 21.53 -14.95 2.93
N CYS A 14 21.36 -15.86 3.91
CA CYS A 14 20.75 -17.16 3.65
C CYS A 14 19.41 -17.39 4.37
N SER A 15 19.07 -16.63 5.43
CA SER A 15 17.82 -16.88 6.18
C SER A 15 16.56 -16.30 5.51
N GLU A 16 16.71 -15.31 4.63
CA GLU A 16 15.59 -14.55 4.07
C GLU A 16 14.84 -15.33 2.97
N THR A 17 15.56 -15.98 2.06
CA THR A 17 15.00 -16.91 1.06
C THR A 17 14.45 -18.20 1.68
N ASP A 18 15.04 -18.64 2.79
CA ASP A 18 14.62 -19.87 3.49
C ASP A 18 13.21 -19.69 4.10
N LEU A 19 12.88 -18.49 4.61
CA LEU A 19 11.56 -18.20 5.17
C LEU A 19 10.43 -18.31 4.13
N LEU A 20 10.68 -17.90 2.89
CA LEU A 20 9.69 -17.98 1.82
C LEU A 20 9.51 -19.42 1.28
N THR A 21 10.53 -20.27 1.44
CA THR A 21 10.51 -21.67 0.97
C THR A 21 10.13 -22.67 2.06
N GLN A 22 9.95 -22.22 3.30
CA GLN A 22 9.65 -23.08 4.44
C GLN A 22 8.26 -23.75 4.34
N ASP A 23 8.23 -25.08 4.44
CA ASP A 23 6.99 -25.85 4.59
C ASP A 23 6.51 -25.80 6.05
N VAL A 24 5.48 -24.98 6.27
CA VAL A 24 4.91 -24.73 7.61
C VAL A 24 3.97 -25.84 8.08
N ARG A 25 3.55 -26.77 7.21
CA ARG A 25 2.54 -27.78 7.57
C ARG A 25 3.02 -28.72 8.69
N ARG A 26 4.34 -28.90 8.78
CA ARG A 26 5.00 -29.80 9.73
C ARG A 26 5.47 -29.10 11.01
N LEU A 27 5.38 -27.78 11.07
CA LEU A 27 5.72 -27.01 12.26
C LEU A 27 4.61 -27.14 13.30
N ASP A 28 4.96 -27.06 14.57
CA ASP A 28 3.97 -26.83 15.63
C ASP A 28 3.42 -25.40 15.57
N GLU A 29 2.36 -25.12 16.33
CA GLU A 29 1.69 -23.82 16.31
C GLU A 29 2.59 -22.67 16.78
N TYR A 30 3.54 -22.93 17.68
CA TYR A 30 4.46 -21.92 18.18
C TYR A 30 5.51 -21.55 17.13
N GLU A 31 6.08 -22.54 16.46
CA GLU A 31 7.03 -22.33 15.36
C GLU A 31 6.35 -21.70 14.13
N LYS A 32 5.10 -22.08 13.82
CA LYS A 32 4.29 -21.37 12.81
C LYS A 32 4.13 -19.90 13.17
N ALA A 33 3.75 -19.60 14.41
CA ALA A 33 3.56 -18.23 14.86
C ALA A 33 4.85 -17.40 14.76
N LYS A 34 6.02 -17.98 15.07
CA LYS A 34 7.33 -17.33 14.86
C LYS A 34 7.61 -17.02 13.40
N VAL A 35 7.40 -17.99 12.51
CA VAL A 35 7.64 -17.82 11.07
C VAL A 35 6.73 -16.71 10.53
N ILE A 36 5.43 -16.80 10.81
CA ILE A 36 4.45 -15.78 10.44
C ILE A 36 4.88 -14.40 10.97
N THR A 37 5.33 -14.33 12.22
CA THR A 37 5.75 -13.08 12.85
C THR A 37 6.93 -12.43 12.13
N ARG A 38 7.97 -13.21 11.85
CA ARG A 38 9.14 -12.71 11.10
C ARG A 38 8.76 -12.23 9.71
N LEU A 39 7.88 -12.94 9.02
CA LEU A 39 7.43 -12.58 7.68
C LEU A 39 6.69 -11.23 7.67
N TRP A 40 5.70 -11.03 8.55
CA TRP A 40 4.99 -9.74 8.54
C TRP A 40 5.86 -8.59 9.08
N GLN A 41 6.77 -8.84 10.02
CA GLN A 41 7.74 -7.82 10.48
C GLN A 41 8.69 -7.38 9.38
N ARG A 42 9.12 -8.31 8.49
CA ARG A 42 9.91 -7.92 7.31
C ARG A 42 9.11 -7.04 6.35
N CYS A 43 7.82 -7.33 6.18
CA CYS A 43 6.92 -6.51 5.38
C CYS A 43 6.71 -5.11 5.98
N GLU A 44 6.46 -5.04 7.30
CA GLU A 44 6.38 -3.79 8.07
C GLU A 44 7.66 -2.95 7.90
N GLN A 45 8.83 -3.57 8.08
CA GLN A 45 10.10 -2.88 7.91
C GLN A 45 10.24 -2.28 6.51
N GLY A 46 9.89 -3.02 5.46
CA GLY A 46 9.94 -2.50 4.09
C GLY A 46 9.00 -1.32 3.86
N VAL A 47 7.81 -1.33 4.45
CA VAL A 47 6.89 -0.18 4.42
C VAL A 47 7.51 1.02 5.12
N ASN A 48 8.05 0.83 6.33
CA ASN A 48 8.67 1.88 7.11
C ASN A 48 9.92 2.46 6.40
N ASP A 49 10.73 1.61 5.78
CA ASP A 49 11.91 2.02 5.01
C ASP A 49 11.50 2.83 3.78
N ALA A 50 10.49 2.39 3.03
CA ALA A 50 9.95 3.14 1.90
C ALA A 50 9.40 4.52 2.32
N GLN A 51 8.71 4.59 3.46
CA GLN A 51 8.27 5.85 4.05
C GLN A 51 9.45 6.71 4.52
N ALA A 52 10.53 6.14 5.06
CA ALA A 52 11.71 6.88 5.48
C ALA A 52 12.46 7.52 4.29
N VAL A 53 12.41 6.90 3.09
CA VAL A 53 12.90 7.55 1.85
C VAL A 53 12.20 8.90 1.63
N THR A 54 10.96 9.06 2.10
CA THR A 54 10.15 10.29 2.08
C THR A 54 10.64 11.33 3.09
N GLY A 55 11.01 10.90 4.31
CA GLY A 55 11.50 11.81 5.37
C GLY A 55 12.78 12.56 4.96
N ALA A 56 13.64 11.95 4.14
CA ALA A 56 14.82 12.59 3.60
C ALA A 56 14.52 13.59 2.45
N SER A 57 13.31 13.56 1.86
CA SER A 57 12.99 14.29 0.64
C SER A 57 11.80 15.26 0.76
N VAL A 58 11.07 15.27 1.88
CA VAL A 58 9.82 16.03 2.10
C VAL A 58 10.01 17.26 3.01
N ALA A 59 11.22 17.80 3.07
CA ALA A 59 11.42 19.18 3.49
C ALA A 59 11.24 20.14 2.29
N GLY A 60 9.99 20.38 1.88
CA GLY A 60 9.58 21.70 1.36
C GLY A 60 9.86 22.11 -0.10
N ALA A 61 10.29 21.24 -1.02
CA ALA A 61 10.47 21.63 -2.43
C ALA A 61 9.55 20.86 -3.40
N ALA A 62 8.97 21.57 -4.36
CA ALA A 62 8.39 20.94 -5.55
C ALA A 62 9.51 20.17 -6.26
N GLN A 63 9.54 18.85 -6.08
CA GLN A 63 10.56 18.00 -6.69
C GLN A 63 10.38 17.99 -8.21
N ALA A 64 11.47 18.16 -8.95
CA ALA A 64 11.46 17.99 -10.39
C ALA A 64 10.97 16.57 -10.75
N PRO A 65 10.29 16.38 -11.91
CA PRO A 65 9.78 15.08 -12.32
C PRO A 65 10.82 13.94 -12.26
N ASP A 66 12.06 14.20 -12.68
CA ASP A 66 13.16 13.22 -12.64
C ASP A 66 13.54 12.81 -11.21
N GLU A 67 13.48 13.74 -10.25
CA GLU A 67 13.72 13.44 -8.85
C GLU A 67 12.60 12.59 -8.25
N ARG A 68 11.34 12.87 -8.61
CA ARG A 68 10.19 12.06 -8.20
C ARG A 68 10.30 10.62 -8.72
N VAL A 69 10.73 10.44 -9.98
CA VAL A 69 10.99 9.10 -10.55
C VAL A 69 12.10 8.41 -9.77
N ARG A 70 13.24 9.08 -9.53
CA ARG A 70 14.38 8.51 -8.78
C ARG A 70 13.99 8.08 -7.36
N VAL A 71 13.22 8.90 -6.65
CA VAL A 71 12.73 8.60 -5.30
C VAL A 71 11.73 7.44 -5.35
N GLY A 72 10.76 7.49 -6.27
CA GLY A 72 9.79 6.41 -6.47
C GLY A 72 10.45 5.08 -6.81
N GLU A 73 11.49 5.06 -7.66
CA GLU A 73 12.24 3.84 -7.96
C GLU A 73 12.99 3.25 -6.76
N LYS A 74 13.42 4.08 -5.81
CA LYS A 74 13.99 3.57 -4.55
C LYS A 74 12.90 2.90 -3.70
N ARG A 75 11.73 3.54 -3.56
CA ARG A 75 10.60 2.99 -2.81
C ARG A 75 10.06 1.71 -3.42
N ILE A 76 9.88 1.69 -4.74
CA ILE A 76 9.44 0.50 -5.49
C ILE A 76 10.36 -0.67 -5.17
N ARG A 77 11.69 -0.51 -5.25
CA ARG A 77 12.63 -1.60 -4.95
C ARG A 77 12.48 -2.14 -3.53
N VAL A 78 12.39 -1.27 -2.54
CA VAL A 78 12.20 -1.66 -1.13
C VAL A 78 10.90 -2.43 -0.97
N LEU A 79 9.81 -1.93 -1.55
CA LEU A 79 8.49 -2.54 -1.44
C LEU A 79 8.38 -3.85 -2.23
N GLU A 80 9.00 -3.96 -3.40
CA GLU A 80 9.07 -5.21 -4.17
C GLU A 80 9.82 -6.31 -3.41
N GLU A 81 10.88 -5.94 -2.68
CA GLU A 81 11.60 -6.86 -1.81
C GLU A 81 10.75 -7.30 -0.62
N ALA A 82 9.97 -6.39 -0.04
CA ALA A 82 9.18 -6.65 1.16
C ALA A 82 7.85 -7.37 0.91
N LEU A 83 7.21 -7.15 -0.24
CA LEU A 83 5.86 -7.65 -0.54
C LEU A 83 5.73 -9.18 -0.47
N PRO A 84 6.68 -10.00 -0.98
CA PRO A 84 6.59 -11.46 -0.89
C PRO A 84 6.46 -11.97 0.55
N TYR A 85 7.11 -11.31 1.51
CA TYR A 85 7.02 -11.68 2.92
C TYR A 85 5.64 -11.39 3.49
N GLY A 86 5.08 -10.21 3.20
CA GLY A 86 3.73 -9.85 3.62
C GLY A 86 2.69 -10.79 3.02
N ARG A 87 2.81 -11.10 1.72
CA ARG A 87 1.92 -12.05 1.03
C ARG A 87 1.98 -13.42 1.69
N ARG A 88 3.19 -13.94 1.94
CA ARG A 88 3.36 -15.24 2.58
C ARG A 88 2.77 -15.26 3.98
N ALA A 89 3.00 -14.22 4.78
CA ALA A 89 2.39 -14.09 6.11
C ALA A 89 0.85 -14.11 6.03
N PHE A 90 0.28 -13.36 5.09
CA PHE A 90 -1.16 -13.29 4.86
C PHE A 90 -1.76 -14.64 4.44
N GLU A 91 -1.09 -15.40 3.57
CA GLU A 91 -1.50 -16.75 3.15
C GLU A 91 -1.46 -17.77 4.29
N LEU A 92 -0.49 -17.62 5.20
CA LEU A 92 -0.28 -18.53 6.33
C LEU A 92 -1.20 -18.26 7.52
N ALA A 93 -1.61 -17.00 7.70
CA ALA A 93 -2.39 -16.55 8.84
C ALA A 93 -3.60 -15.68 8.45
N PRO A 94 -4.39 -16.06 7.43
CA PRO A 94 -5.42 -15.16 6.91
C PRO A 94 -6.45 -14.82 7.97
N LEU A 95 -6.75 -15.72 8.91
CA LEU A 95 -7.78 -15.52 9.95
C LEU A 95 -7.23 -15.29 11.36
N THR A 96 -5.92 -15.36 11.54
CA THR A 96 -5.31 -15.40 12.88
C THR A 96 -4.40 -14.22 13.18
N SER A 97 -4.11 -13.35 12.21
CA SER A 97 -3.26 -12.18 12.42
C SER A 97 -3.74 -10.93 11.69
N ILE A 98 -4.23 -9.98 12.49
CA ILE A 98 -4.57 -8.61 12.09
C ILE A 98 -3.34 -7.94 11.48
N ALA A 99 -2.17 -8.08 12.12
CA ALA A 99 -0.92 -7.47 11.68
C ALA A 99 -0.48 -7.96 10.30
N CYS A 100 -0.60 -9.26 10.01
CA CYS A 100 -0.26 -9.80 8.69
C CYS A 100 -1.12 -9.18 7.59
N THR A 101 -2.42 -9.11 7.82
CA THR A 101 -3.37 -8.53 6.86
C THR A 101 -3.11 -7.04 6.67
N TYR A 102 -2.91 -6.30 7.76
CA TYR A 102 -2.66 -4.87 7.74
C TYR A 102 -1.37 -4.55 6.99
N TRP A 103 -0.24 -5.14 7.36
CA TRP A 103 1.06 -4.83 6.74
C TRP A 103 1.16 -5.28 5.29
N PHE A 104 0.54 -6.42 4.94
CA PHE A 104 0.44 -6.84 3.54
C PHE A 104 -0.40 -5.85 2.72
N ALA A 105 -1.58 -5.47 3.21
CA ALA A 105 -2.41 -4.44 2.57
C ALA A 105 -1.63 -3.14 2.37
N LEU A 106 -0.87 -2.75 3.39
CA LEU A 106 -0.05 -1.54 3.40
C LEU A 106 1.01 -1.55 2.32
N CYS A 107 1.85 -2.58 2.32
CA CYS A 107 2.94 -2.76 1.38
C CYS A 107 2.43 -2.80 -0.05
N SER A 108 1.35 -3.56 -0.29
CA SER A 108 0.74 -3.70 -1.60
C SER A 108 0.14 -2.38 -2.12
N SER A 109 -0.55 -1.64 -1.25
CA SER A 109 -1.13 -0.33 -1.61
C SER A 109 -0.03 0.68 -1.94
N TYR A 110 0.97 0.84 -1.08
CA TYR A 110 2.09 1.75 -1.35
C TYR A 110 2.84 1.40 -2.62
N LEU A 111 3.11 0.11 -2.87
CA LEU A 111 3.77 -0.32 -4.10
C LEU A 111 2.94 0.05 -5.32
N GLY A 112 1.62 -0.16 -5.24
CA GLY A 112 0.68 0.26 -6.27
C GLY A 112 0.71 1.77 -6.53
N TRP A 113 0.72 2.58 -5.47
CA TRP A 113 0.76 4.04 -5.57
C TRP A 113 2.04 4.53 -6.24
N GLU A 114 3.19 4.03 -5.80
CA GLU A 114 4.48 4.40 -6.37
C GLU A 114 4.60 3.98 -7.84
N TYR A 115 4.10 2.78 -8.19
CA TYR A 115 4.07 2.34 -9.57
C TYR A 115 3.24 3.24 -10.47
N ASP A 116 2.04 3.62 -10.03
CA ASP A 116 1.17 4.48 -10.83
C ASP A 116 1.75 5.90 -10.95
N ILE A 117 2.24 6.50 -9.85
CA ILE A 117 2.84 7.85 -9.88
C ILE A 117 4.06 7.89 -10.81
N VAL A 118 5.00 6.95 -10.66
CA VAL A 118 6.18 6.89 -11.53
C VAL A 118 5.76 6.63 -12.97
N GLY A 119 4.82 5.71 -13.20
CA GLY A 119 4.32 5.39 -14.54
C GLY A 119 3.65 6.57 -15.23
N GLN A 120 2.85 7.37 -14.52
CA GLN A 120 2.25 8.60 -15.06
C GLN A 120 3.31 9.62 -15.49
N ILE A 121 4.36 9.81 -14.67
CA ILE A 121 5.45 10.74 -15.00
C ILE A 121 6.23 10.24 -16.23
N GLU A 122 6.58 8.95 -16.29
CA GLU A 122 7.27 8.35 -17.43
C GLU A 122 6.44 8.47 -18.73
N ILE A 123 5.13 8.22 -18.67
CA ILE A 123 4.21 8.40 -19.82
C ILE A 123 4.21 9.86 -20.30
N GLN A 124 4.07 10.81 -19.37
CA GLN A 124 4.01 12.24 -19.72
C GLN A 124 5.34 12.69 -20.34
N GLN A 125 6.48 12.38 -19.72
CA GLN A 125 7.79 12.71 -20.26
C GLN A 125 8.07 12.04 -21.60
N GLY A 126 7.65 10.78 -21.77
CA GLY A 126 7.78 10.05 -23.01
C GLY A 126 6.99 10.73 -24.15
N LYS A 127 5.77 11.17 -23.88
CA LYS A 127 4.96 11.95 -24.84
C LYS A 127 5.61 13.29 -25.18
N ASP A 128 6.04 14.03 -24.17
CA ASP A 128 6.62 15.38 -24.36
C ASP A 128 7.94 15.34 -25.14
N ARG A 129 8.73 14.27 -24.97
CA ARG A 129 10.04 14.08 -25.62
C ARG A 129 9.97 13.28 -26.92
N GLY A 130 8.82 12.71 -27.27
CA GLY A 130 8.71 11.75 -28.38
C GLY A 130 9.43 10.41 -28.12
N ASP A 131 9.65 10.05 -26.86
CA ASP A 131 10.29 8.80 -26.44
C ASP A 131 9.23 7.73 -26.17
N ALA A 132 8.94 6.93 -27.19
CA ALA A 132 7.97 5.84 -27.12
C ALA A 132 8.39 4.72 -26.15
N ALA A 133 9.70 4.51 -25.93
CA ALA A 133 10.18 3.47 -25.03
C ALA A 133 9.92 3.86 -23.57
N LEU A 134 10.16 5.13 -23.21
CA LEU A 134 9.84 5.66 -21.90
C LEU A 134 8.33 5.62 -21.62
N ALA A 135 7.51 6.01 -22.61
CA ALA A 135 6.06 5.95 -22.46
C ALA A 135 5.56 4.51 -22.21
N ARG A 136 6.08 3.54 -22.98
CA ARG A 136 5.76 2.12 -22.81
C ARG A 136 6.19 1.59 -21.44
N ARG A 137 7.37 1.95 -20.95
CA ARG A 137 7.83 1.59 -19.59
C ARG A 137 6.84 2.10 -18.54
N GLY A 138 6.37 3.33 -18.69
CA GLY A 138 5.37 3.90 -17.79
C GLY A 138 4.03 3.15 -17.84
N GLU A 139 3.58 2.71 -19.02
CA GLU A 139 2.39 1.86 -19.15
C GLU A 139 2.57 0.50 -18.45
N GLU A 140 3.72 -0.14 -18.60
CA GLU A 140 4.06 -1.39 -17.91
C GLU A 140 4.04 -1.22 -16.38
N ARG A 141 4.53 -0.08 -15.87
CA ARG A 141 4.41 0.23 -14.44
C ARG A 141 2.97 0.40 -13.99
N ARG A 142 2.14 1.09 -14.76
CA ARG A 142 0.71 1.25 -14.41
C ARG A 142 -0.03 -0.08 -14.41
N GLU A 143 0.37 -1.04 -15.24
CA GLU A 143 -0.18 -2.39 -15.18
C GLU A 143 0.25 -3.11 -13.89
N LYS A 144 1.52 -3.02 -13.50
CA LYS A 144 1.98 -3.52 -12.20
C LYS A 144 1.27 -2.82 -11.02
N ALA A 145 0.97 -1.53 -11.15
CA ALA A 145 0.21 -0.79 -10.15
C ALA A 145 -1.16 -1.43 -9.94
N ARG A 146 -1.90 -1.72 -11.03
CA ARG A 146 -3.23 -2.36 -10.94
C ARG A 146 -3.20 -3.69 -10.21
N VAL A 147 -2.18 -4.51 -10.47
CA VAL A 147 -2.00 -5.81 -9.80
C VAL A 147 -1.82 -5.59 -8.29
N ALA A 148 -0.88 -4.74 -7.89
CA ALA A 148 -0.61 -4.45 -6.49
C ALA A 148 -1.83 -3.81 -5.80
N LEU A 149 -2.45 -2.80 -6.38
CA LEU A 149 -3.65 -2.17 -5.82
C LEU A 149 -4.80 -3.16 -5.62
N THR A 150 -4.99 -4.08 -6.56
CA THR A 150 -6.02 -5.13 -6.45
C THR A 150 -5.76 -6.07 -5.28
N GLU A 151 -4.50 -6.41 -5.02
CA GLU A 151 -4.12 -7.23 -3.86
C GLU A 151 -4.29 -6.48 -2.54
N GLY A 152 -3.89 -5.21 -2.50
CA GLY A 152 -4.15 -4.31 -1.38
C GLY A 152 -5.63 -4.23 -1.05
N VAL A 153 -6.50 -4.01 -2.05
CA VAL A 153 -7.96 -4.01 -1.87
C VAL A 153 -8.47 -5.34 -1.32
N LYS A 154 -8.00 -6.48 -1.83
CA LYS A 154 -8.40 -7.81 -1.31
C LYS A 154 -8.06 -7.96 0.17
N ALA A 155 -6.86 -7.55 0.58
CA ALA A 155 -6.42 -7.61 1.97
C ALA A 155 -7.20 -6.63 2.86
N LEU A 156 -7.47 -5.41 2.40
CA LEU A 156 -8.27 -4.42 3.13
C LEU A 156 -9.72 -4.87 3.31
N LEU A 157 -10.37 -5.40 2.27
CA LEU A 157 -11.72 -5.96 2.39
C LEU A 157 -11.76 -7.15 3.34
N HIS A 158 -10.72 -7.99 3.32
CA HIS A 158 -10.56 -9.06 4.29
C HIS A 158 -10.44 -8.52 5.72
N TYR A 159 -9.67 -7.45 5.92
CA TYR A 159 -9.59 -6.76 7.21
C TYR A 159 -10.96 -6.28 7.69
N VAL A 160 -11.70 -5.59 6.82
CA VAL A 160 -13.05 -5.11 7.13
C VAL A 160 -13.97 -6.26 7.55
N ARG A 161 -13.92 -7.37 6.82
CA ARG A 161 -14.78 -8.53 7.05
C ARG A 161 -14.45 -9.30 8.33
N VAL A 162 -13.17 -9.48 8.63
CA VAL A 162 -12.74 -10.44 9.66
C VAL A 162 -12.34 -9.77 10.97
N TYR A 163 -11.74 -8.58 10.92
CA TYR A 163 -11.09 -7.99 12.08
C TYR A 163 -11.72 -6.69 12.58
N TYR A 164 -12.45 -5.97 11.72
CA TYR A 164 -12.89 -4.62 12.03
C TYR A 164 -13.78 -4.53 13.28
N GLU A 165 -14.63 -5.53 13.53
CA GLU A 165 -15.50 -5.54 14.71
C GLU A 165 -14.72 -5.60 16.03
N HIS A 166 -13.54 -6.23 16.02
CA HIS A 166 -12.72 -6.44 17.22
C HIS A 166 -11.50 -5.52 17.29
N SER A 167 -11.09 -4.96 16.15
CA SER A 167 -9.96 -4.06 16.00
C SER A 167 -10.32 -2.96 14.99
N PRO A 168 -11.19 -2.00 15.37
CA PRO A 168 -11.63 -0.95 14.47
C PRO A 168 -10.47 -0.01 14.11
N ASN A 169 -10.28 0.22 12.81
CA ASN A 169 -9.29 1.17 12.30
C ASN A 169 -9.88 1.93 11.11
N VAL A 170 -10.19 3.22 11.32
CA VAL A 170 -10.81 4.06 10.30
C VAL A 170 -9.95 4.25 9.04
N MET A 171 -8.63 4.15 9.18
CA MET A 171 -7.69 4.29 8.06
C MET A 171 -7.95 3.24 6.98
N ILE A 172 -8.49 2.06 7.33
CA ILE A 172 -8.80 1.01 6.35
C ILE A 172 -9.73 1.53 5.24
N TYR A 173 -10.69 2.41 5.56
CA TYR A 173 -11.60 2.96 4.57
C TYR A 173 -10.98 4.07 3.72
N GLU A 174 -10.08 4.88 4.29
CA GLU A 174 -9.26 5.83 3.52
C GLU A 174 -8.42 5.08 2.47
N TRP A 175 -7.87 3.94 2.83
CA TRP A 175 -6.99 3.19 1.95
C TRP A 175 -7.78 2.47 0.85
N LEU A 176 -8.97 1.96 1.20
CA LEU A 176 -9.90 1.43 0.21
C LEU A 176 -10.31 2.51 -0.79
N GLU A 177 -10.64 3.71 -0.31
CA GLU A 177 -11.01 4.86 -1.15
C GLU A 177 -9.90 5.18 -2.15
N ILE A 178 -8.69 5.46 -1.68
CA ILE A 178 -7.54 5.80 -2.53
C ILE A 178 -7.27 4.68 -3.54
N ASN A 179 -7.24 3.41 -3.10
CA ASN A 179 -6.97 2.29 -3.99
C ASN A 179 -8.04 2.14 -5.07
N TYR A 180 -9.32 2.33 -4.73
CA TYR A 180 -10.39 2.29 -5.71
C TYR A 180 -10.33 3.46 -6.68
N GLU A 181 -10.04 4.69 -6.21
CA GLU A 181 -9.87 5.86 -7.08
C GLU A 181 -8.75 5.59 -8.10
N MET A 182 -7.60 5.10 -7.65
CA MET A 182 -6.45 4.78 -8.52
C MET A 182 -6.72 3.63 -9.50
N LEU A 183 -7.60 2.69 -9.14
CA LEU A 183 -8.09 1.64 -10.03
C LEU A 183 -9.17 2.12 -11.01
N GLY A 184 -9.61 3.38 -10.93
CA GLY A 184 -10.71 3.92 -11.73
C GLY A 184 -12.09 3.40 -11.31
N ARG A 185 -12.20 2.85 -10.09
CA ARG A 185 -13.42 2.26 -9.51
C ARG A 185 -14.15 3.30 -8.66
N LEU A 186 -14.62 4.36 -9.31
CA LEU A 186 -15.14 5.56 -8.64
C LEU A 186 -16.34 5.29 -7.73
N GLN A 187 -17.23 4.36 -8.11
CA GLN A 187 -18.38 4.01 -7.27
C GLN A 187 -17.94 3.37 -5.94
N GLU A 188 -16.99 2.45 -5.99
CA GLU A 188 -16.43 1.80 -4.81
C GLU A 188 -15.62 2.76 -3.95
N ALA A 189 -14.88 3.69 -4.56
CA ALA A 189 -14.20 4.78 -3.85
C ALA A 189 -15.20 5.64 -3.08
N TYR A 190 -16.30 6.05 -3.73
CA TYR A 190 -17.38 6.83 -3.10
C TYR A 190 -18.00 6.09 -1.90
N LEU A 191 -18.29 4.80 -2.06
CA LEU A 191 -18.85 4.01 -0.97
C LEU A 191 -17.88 3.89 0.22
N ALA A 192 -16.59 3.69 -0.04
CA ALA A 192 -15.56 3.66 1.01
C ALA A 192 -15.43 5.00 1.74
N ALA A 193 -15.40 6.12 1.00
CA ALA A 193 -15.38 7.47 1.56
C ALA A 193 -16.63 7.76 2.41
N ARG A 194 -17.81 7.36 1.93
CA ARG A 194 -19.08 7.50 2.66
C ARG A 194 -19.07 6.73 3.97
N ASP A 195 -18.57 5.50 3.93
CA ASP A 195 -18.49 4.67 5.13
C ASP A 195 -17.47 5.25 6.13
N LEU A 196 -16.35 5.80 5.66
CA LEU A 196 -15.41 6.52 6.52
C LEU A 196 -16.08 7.71 7.24
N VAL A 197 -16.85 8.54 6.52
CA VAL A 197 -17.61 9.65 7.13
C VAL A 197 -18.53 9.12 8.23
N ARG A 198 -19.30 8.06 7.96
CA ARG A 198 -20.19 7.44 8.97
C ARG A 198 -19.43 6.96 10.20
N ARG A 199 -18.23 6.39 10.02
CA ARG A 199 -17.37 5.95 11.14
C ARG A 199 -16.85 7.13 11.94
N LEU A 200 -16.40 8.20 11.28
CA LEU A 200 -15.94 9.43 11.93
C LEU A 200 -17.08 10.09 12.73
N GLU A 201 -18.29 10.17 12.19
CA GLU A 201 -19.48 10.67 12.91
C GLU A 201 -19.81 9.79 14.13
N SER A 202 -19.64 8.47 14.01
CA SER A 202 -19.79 7.56 15.16
C SER A 202 -18.74 7.82 16.23
N LEU A 203 -17.48 8.05 15.86
CA LEU A 203 -16.41 8.40 16.80
C LEU A 203 -16.67 9.73 17.50
N LYS A 204 -17.12 10.75 16.75
CA LYS A 204 -17.53 12.04 17.31
C LYS A 204 -18.62 11.87 18.36
N ARG A 205 -19.66 11.08 18.05
CA ARG A 205 -20.73 10.74 19.01
C ARG A 205 -20.24 9.94 20.21
N GLY A 206 -19.21 9.11 20.03
CA GLY A 206 -18.58 8.30 21.06
C GLY A 206 -17.60 9.07 21.97
N GLY A 207 -17.46 10.39 21.80
CA GLY A 207 -16.62 11.23 22.66
C GLY A 207 -15.16 11.34 22.22
N ALA A 208 -14.81 10.96 20.99
CA ALA A 208 -13.50 11.27 20.42
C ALA A 208 -13.30 12.79 20.32
N ASN A 209 -12.04 13.25 20.37
CA ASN A 209 -11.70 14.67 20.34
C ASN A 209 -12.37 15.36 19.12
N PRO A 210 -13.31 16.30 19.33
CA PRO A 210 -14.06 16.91 18.25
C PRO A 210 -13.18 17.64 17.23
N ALA A 211 -12.08 18.28 17.66
CA ALA A 211 -11.21 19.04 16.78
C ALA A 211 -10.52 18.13 15.74
N ASP A 212 -10.03 16.97 16.18
CA ASP A 212 -9.38 16.01 15.29
C ASP A 212 -10.41 15.38 14.35
N VAL A 213 -11.58 14.99 14.85
CA VAL A 213 -12.60 14.35 14.02
C VAL A 213 -13.24 15.32 13.01
N ASP A 214 -13.42 16.58 13.38
CA ASP A 214 -14.03 17.59 12.50
C ASP A 214 -13.12 17.94 11.32
N ALA A 215 -11.82 18.02 11.53
CA ALA A 215 -10.86 18.21 10.44
C ALA A 215 -10.95 17.07 9.40
N TRP A 216 -11.08 15.82 9.87
CA TRP A 216 -11.25 14.66 9.00
C TRP A 216 -12.61 14.67 8.29
N LEU A 217 -13.69 15.02 8.99
CA LEU A 217 -15.01 15.12 8.38
C LEU A 217 -15.04 16.17 7.26
N GLU A 218 -14.45 17.34 7.47
CA GLU A 218 -14.36 18.38 6.44
C GLU A 218 -13.52 17.93 5.24
N LYS A 219 -12.36 17.31 5.48
CA LYS A 219 -11.55 16.70 4.40
C LYS A 219 -12.41 15.75 3.56
N TYR A 220 -13.13 14.84 4.21
CA TYR A 220 -13.87 13.78 3.51
C TYR A 220 -15.18 14.24 2.85
N LYS A 221 -15.79 15.33 3.32
CA LYS A 221 -16.85 16.01 2.55
C LYS A 221 -16.32 16.49 1.21
N GLY A 222 -15.12 17.08 1.18
CA GLY A 222 -14.46 17.50 -0.06
C GLY A 222 -14.15 16.32 -0.99
N VAL A 223 -13.61 15.22 -0.44
CA VAL A 223 -13.35 13.99 -1.21
C VAL A 223 -14.64 13.43 -1.82
N MET A 224 -15.72 13.34 -1.05
CA MET A 224 -17.02 12.87 -1.53
C MET A 224 -17.57 13.74 -2.66
N GLN A 225 -17.50 15.07 -2.54
CA GLN A 225 -17.92 15.99 -3.60
C GLN A 225 -17.10 15.81 -4.88
N LYS A 226 -15.78 15.64 -4.76
CA LYS A 226 -14.89 15.35 -5.89
C LYS A 226 -15.28 14.04 -6.58
N LEU A 227 -15.53 12.98 -5.81
CA LEU A 227 -15.94 11.69 -6.36
C LEU A 227 -17.30 11.77 -7.04
N GLU A 228 -18.27 12.48 -6.47
CA GLU A 228 -19.57 12.72 -7.13
C GLU A 228 -19.44 13.44 -8.46
N GLN A 229 -18.59 14.48 -8.51
CA GLN A 229 -18.32 15.19 -9.75
C GLN A 229 -17.68 14.27 -10.79
N ASN A 230 -16.64 13.53 -10.41
CA ASN A 230 -15.98 12.57 -11.31
C ASN A 230 -16.95 11.50 -11.83
N MET A 231 -17.86 11.01 -10.97
CA MET A 231 -18.89 10.05 -11.38
C MET A 231 -19.90 10.67 -12.34
N ARG A 232 -20.33 11.92 -12.12
CA ARG A 232 -21.20 12.64 -13.07
C ARG A 232 -20.53 12.82 -14.42
N ASP A 233 -19.27 13.21 -14.44
CA ASP A 233 -18.49 13.40 -15.67
C ASP A 233 -18.29 12.07 -16.42
N ALA A 234 -18.16 10.96 -15.69
CA ALA A 234 -18.11 9.61 -16.23
C ALA A 234 -19.50 9.00 -16.52
N MET A 235 -20.59 9.74 -16.30
CA MET A 235 -21.98 9.27 -16.42
C MET A 235 -22.32 8.03 -15.56
N ILE A 236 -21.65 7.87 -14.42
CA ILE A 236 -21.89 6.80 -13.45
C ILE A 236 -22.92 7.30 -12.41
N PRO A 237 -23.99 6.53 -12.11
CA PRO A 237 -24.98 6.93 -11.12
C PRO A 237 -24.39 7.01 -9.71
N VAL A 238 -24.70 8.09 -8.98
CA VAL A 238 -24.33 8.25 -7.57
C VAL A 238 -25.23 7.37 -6.70
N PRO A 239 -24.67 6.46 -5.87
CA PRO A 239 -25.45 5.63 -4.96
C PRO A 239 -26.18 6.48 -3.92
N LYS A 240 -27.47 6.18 -3.71
CA LYS A 240 -28.28 6.79 -2.65
C LYS A 240 -27.92 6.24 -1.26
#